data_AF-A0A8R7PL06-F1
#
_entry.id   AF-A0A8R7PL06-F1
#
_cell.length_a   1.000
_cell.length_b   1.000
_cell.length_c   1.000
_cell.angle_alpha   90.00
_cell.angle_beta   90.00
_cell.angle_gamma   90.00
#
_symmetry.space_group_name_H-M   'P 1'
#
loop_
_entity.id
_entity.type
_entity.pdbx_description
1 polymer ?
#
loop_
_entity_poly.entity_id
_entity_poly.type
_entity_poly.pdbx_seq_one_letter_code
_entity_poly.pdbx_strand_id
1 'polypeptide(L)'
;MLYHGRPVDLTPEQEEVATMFAVMKDTEYASKETFITNFFTDWRKILGKTHIITEFELCDFTPIYEWHLREKEKKSHMTSEEKKALQEEKSKQVEKFMWAFVDGVKEKVGNFRVEPPGLFRGRGEHPKMGRLKRRIRPSDITINIGEEAPVPVCPTPGESWKEVKHDKTVTWLASWNDPINEKDIKYVFLAASSSLKGQSDKEKYEKARKLKDYIGSIRANYTKDFRSNDQRKKQIAVATYLIDKLALRAGNEKDEDEADTVGCCTLKVENVTCLPPNKLQFDFLGKDSIRYYNTVEVELAVYEAIKEFCAGKKKGGHVFDKLDTTKLNAHLKNLMPGLTAKVFRTYNASITLDTFLNKETTDGTVDEKAKVYQRANKEVAIICNHQRAVPKSHDSQMNKLNEKIDELTVGCCPQMVNYLKFVLAPQTFCHRFISFSRLRGIS
;
A
#
# COMPACT_ATOMS: atom_id res chain seq x y z
N MET A 1 26.10 -21.13 11.49
CA MET A 1 24.87 -21.50 12.24
C MET A 1 25.06 -22.85 12.92
N LEU A 2 24.13 -23.31 13.77
CA LEU A 2 24.18 -24.68 14.30
C LEU A 2 23.05 -25.53 13.70
N TYR A 3 23.30 -26.83 13.56
CA TYR A 3 22.31 -27.85 13.24
C TYR A 3 22.51 -29.01 14.21
N HIS A 4 21.45 -29.43 14.93
CA HIS A 4 21.59 -30.34 16.08
C HIS A 4 22.64 -29.88 17.11
N GLY A 5 22.73 -28.57 17.36
CA GLY A 5 23.72 -27.99 18.28
C GLY A 5 25.18 -28.06 17.81
N ARG A 6 25.45 -28.58 16.59
CA ARG A 6 26.80 -28.64 16.01
C ARG A 6 26.95 -27.57 14.92
N PRO A 7 28.14 -26.94 14.79
CA PRO A 7 28.40 -26.01 13.69
C PRO A 7 28.23 -26.70 12.33
N VAL A 8 27.65 -25.96 11.38
CA VAL A 8 27.56 -26.37 9.98
C VAL A 8 28.08 -25.26 9.11
N ASP A 9 28.98 -25.64 8.19
CA ASP A 9 29.49 -24.76 7.15
C ASP A 9 28.49 -24.69 5.99
N LEU A 10 28.18 -23.47 5.58
CA LEU A 10 27.31 -23.17 4.45
C LEU A 10 28.14 -22.56 3.34
N THR A 11 27.77 -22.81 2.08
CA THR A 11 28.32 -22.03 0.97
C THR A 11 27.83 -20.58 1.07
N PRO A 12 28.51 -19.60 0.43
CA PRO A 12 28.07 -18.20 0.48
C PRO A 12 26.62 -17.98 0.04
N GLU A 13 26.12 -18.75 -0.94
CA GLU A 13 24.73 -18.67 -1.39
C GLU A 13 23.75 -19.22 -0.35
N GLN A 14 24.09 -20.34 0.29
CA GLN A 14 23.29 -20.94 1.36
C GLN A 14 23.28 -20.04 2.61
N GLU A 15 24.42 -19.46 2.97
CA GLU A 15 24.57 -18.55 4.10
C GLU A 15 23.82 -17.23 3.87
N GLU A 16 23.79 -16.70 2.65
CA GLU A 16 23.03 -15.48 2.33
C GLU A 16 21.55 -15.68 2.69
N VAL A 17 20.96 -16.80 2.29
CA VAL A 17 19.54 -17.11 2.54
C VAL A 17 19.28 -17.44 4.01
N ALA A 18 20.18 -18.17 4.68
CA ALA A 18 20.11 -18.39 6.12
C ALA A 18 20.14 -17.06 6.89
N THR A 19 20.97 -16.11 6.44
CA THR A 19 21.07 -14.77 7.02
C THR A 19 19.79 -13.98 6.84
N MET A 20 19.13 -14.06 5.68
CA MET A 20 17.84 -13.39 5.44
C MET A 20 16.78 -13.82 6.46
N PHE A 21 16.75 -15.09 6.86
CA PHE A 21 15.86 -15.57 7.92
C PHE A 21 16.34 -15.14 9.31
N ALA A 22 17.63 -15.34 9.61
CA ALA A 22 18.22 -15.06 10.92
C ALA A 22 17.97 -13.61 11.37
N VAL A 23 18.15 -12.62 10.49
CA VAL A 23 17.93 -11.20 10.83
C VAL A 23 16.46 -10.84 11.06
N MET A 24 15.53 -11.76 10.78
CA MET A 24 14.10 -11.61 10.99
C MET A 24 13.59 -12.33 12.25
N LYS A 25 14.46 -12.96 13.03
CA LYS A 25 14.10 -13.79 14.21
C LYS A 25 13.15 -13.08 15.20
N ASP A 26 13.33 -11.78 15.41
CA ASP A 26 12.52 -10.98 16.34
C ASP A 26 11.26 -10.35 15.70
N THR A 27 10.92 -10.75 14.47
CA THR A 27 9.73 -10.24 13.77
C THR A 27 8.59 -11.25 13.85
N GLU A 28 7.35 -10.76 13.83
CA GLU A 28 6.13 -11.60 13.78
C GLU A 28 6.10 -12.55 12.57
N TYR A 29 6.91 -12.30 11.54
CA TYR A 29 7.02 -13.21 10.40
C TYR A 29 7.74 -14.51 10.76
N ALA A 30 8.78 -14.45 11.58
CA ALA A 30 9.59 -15.62 11.94
C ALA A 30 8.84 -16.59 12.88
N SER A 31 7.66 -16.23 13.37
CA SER A 31 6.76 -17.10 14.12
C SER A 31 5.59 -17.66 13.30
N LYS A 32 5.43 -17.25 12.03
CA LYS A 32 4.34 -17.73 11.17
C LYS A 32 4.73 -19.03 10.48
N GLU A 33 3.91 -20.06 10.64
CA GLU A 33 4.12 -21.37 10.02
C GLU A 33 4.28 -21.27 8.50
N THR A 34 3.37 -20.60 7.80
CA THR A 34 3.46 -20.38 6.35
C THR A 34 4.78 -19.73 5.93
N PHE A 35 5.29 -18.78 6.74
CA PHE A 35 6.55 -18.10 6.46
C PHE A 35 7.75 -19.05 6.59
N ILE A 36 7.80 -19.79 7.71
CA ILE A 36 8.85 -20.78 8.00
C ILE A 36 8.86 -21.88 6.92
N THR A 37 7.70 -22.46 6.64
CA THR A 37 7.55 -23.55 5.66
C THR A 37 8.00 -23.11 4.27
N ASN A 38 7.59 -21.93 3.82
CA ASN A 38 8.00 -21.40 2.51
C ASN A 38 9.48 -21.07 2.44
N PHE A 39 10.03 -20.43 3.48
CA PHE A 39 11.46 -20.16 3.59
C PHE A 39 12.26 -21.46 3.50
N PHE A 40 11.92 -22.44 4.34
CA PHE A 40 12.67 -23.68 4.45
C PHE A 40 12.57 -24.50 3.15
N THR A 41 11.40 -24.51 2.51
CA THR A 41 11.21 -25.14 1.19
C THR A 41 12.13 -24.56 0.13
N ASP A 42 12.25 -23.23 0.05
CA ASP A 42 13.14 -22.60 -0.94
C ASP A 42 14.61 -22.73 -0.55
N TRP A 43 14.95 -22.64 0.73
CA TRP A 43 16.32 -22.83 1.20
C TRP A 43 16.82 -24.26 0.99
N ARG A 44 15.98 -25.28 1.18
CA ARG A 44 16.31 -26.70 0.88
C ARG A 44 16.69 -26.92 -0.58
N LYS A 45 16.13 -26.15 -1.53
CA LYS A 45 16.53 -26.22 -2.94
C LYS A 45 17.98 -25.76 -3.15
N ILE A 46 18.42 -24.75 -2.39
CA ILE A 46 19.77 -24.18 -2.45
C ILE A 46 20.77 -25.03 -1.66
N LEU A 47 20.35 -25.58 -0.52
CA LEU A 47 21.14 -26.56 0.23
C LEU A 47 21.42 -27.82 -0.60
N GLY A 48 20.46 -28.24 -1.41
CA GLY A 48 20.53 -29.45 -2.22
C GLY A 48 20.04 -30.69 -1.46
N LYS A 49 19.71 -31.74 -2.21
CA LYS A 49 19.02 -32.93 -1.66
C LYS A 49 19.85 -33.68 -0.61
N THR A 50 21.18 -33.69 -0.76
CA THR A 50 22.11 -34.44 0.08
C THR A 50 22.63 -33.65 1.29
N HIS A 51 22.18 -32.42 1.49
CA HIS A 51 22.62 -31.61 2.62
C HIS A 51 22.10 -32.16 3.94
N ILE A 52 22.94 -32.10 4.98
CA ILE A 52 22.63 -32.58 6.34
C ILE A 52 21.45 -31.86 7.00
N ILE A 53 21.09 -30.65 6.54
CA ILE A 53 20.05 -29.81 7.14
C ILE A 53 18.70 -30.22 6.55
N THR A 54 17.98 -31.13 7.18
CA THR A 54 16.72 -31.69 6.65
C THR A 54 15.46 -31.17 7.32
N GLU A 55 15.56 -30.70 8.57
CA GLU A 55 14.43 -30.26 9.40
C GLU A 55 14.71 -28.84 9.94
N PHE A 56 13.69 -27.99 9.93
CA PHE A 56 13.85 -26.60 10.32
C PHE A 56 14.06 -26.44 11.82
N GLU A 57 13.35 -27.25 12.61
CA GLU A 57 13.30 -27.22 14.08
C GLU A 57 14.67 -27.49 14.71
N LEU A 58 15.54 -28.16 13.96
CA LEU A 58 16.90 -28.52 14.37
C LEU A 58 17.93 -27.45 14.00
N CYS A 59 17.52 -26.39 13.29
CA CYS A 59 18.36 -25.26 12.92
C CYS A 59 18.41 -24.21 14.03
N ASP A 60 19.62 -23.79 14.42
CA ASP A 60 19.82 -22.63 15.28
C ASP A 60 20.53 -21.50 14.53
N PHE A 61 19.76 -20.45 14.26
CA PHE A 61 20.19 -19.22 13.58
C PHE A 61 20.78 -18.17 14.53
N THR A 62 20.80 -18.43 15.85
CA THR A 62 21.27 -17.48 16.88
C THR A 62 22.68 -16.96 16.62
N PRO A 63 23.69 -17.77 16.21
CA PRO A 63 25.02 -17.23 15.91
C PRO A 63 25.02 -16.16 14.80
N ILE A 64 24.22 -16.35 13.75
CA ILE A 64 24.09 -15.37 12.65
C ILE A 64 23.33 -14.13 13.15
N TYR A 65 22.30 -14.33 13.96
CA TYR A 65 21.52 -13.23 14.53
C TYR A 65 22.35 -12.34 15.46
N GLU A 66 23.14 -12.93 16.36
CA GLU A 66 24.04 -12.19 17.25
C GLU A 66 25.13 -11.45 16.48
N TRP A 67 25.68 -12.05 15.43
CA TRP A 67 26.59 -11.34 14.51
C TRP A 67 25.90 -10.10 13.92
N HIS A 68 24.67 -10.24 13.43
CA HIS A 68 23.90 -9.11 12.90
C HIS A 68 23.69 -8.00 13.94
N LEU A 69 23.37 -8.36 15.19
CA LEU A 69 23.23 -7.38 16.28
C LEU A 69 24.53 -6.62 16.54
N ARG A 70 25.67 -7.31 16.60
CA ARG A 70 26.98 -6.67 16.74
C ARG A 70 27.29 -5.71 15.58
N GLU A 71 27.00 -6.11 14.34
CA GLU A 71 27.19 -5.24 13.16
C GLU A 71 26.28 -4.00 13.18
N LYS A 72 25.06 -4.15 13.70
CA LYS A 72 24.12 -3.04 13.90
C LYS A 72 24.60 -2.08 14.99
N GLU A 73 25.12 -2.61 16.09
CA GLU A 73 25.69 -1.84 17.19
C GLU A 73 26.92 -1.03 16.74
N LYS A 74 27.87 -1.67 16.04
CA LYS A 74 29.01 -0.98 15.41
C LYS A 74 28.58 0.20 14.55
N LYS A 75 27.55 0.02 13.72
CA LYS A 75 27.00 1.10 12.87
C LYS A 75 26.32 2.21 13.68
N SER A 76 25.73 1.90 14.84
CA SER A 76 25.15 2.92 15.70
C SER A 76 26.20 3.82 16.34
N HIS A 77 27.36 3.26 16.70
CA HIS A 77 28.50 3.98 17.29
C HIS A 77 29.33 4.82 16.30
N MET A 78 29.12 4.67 14.99
CA MET A 78 29.77 5.55 14.01
C MET A 78 29.38 7.01 14.26
N THR A 79 30.36 7.90 14.18
CA THR A 79 30.19 9.35 14.31
C THR A 79 29.31 9.92 13.20
N SER A 80 28.82 11.15 13.40
CA SER A 80 28.04 11.85 12.37
C SER A 80 28.88 12.07 11.11
N GLU A 81 30.15 12.41 11.30
CA GLU A 81 31.14 12.67 10.26
C GLU A 81 31.44 11.41 9.43
N GLU A 82 31.70 10.27 10.07
CA GLU A 82 31.91 8.99 9.37
C GLU A 82 30.67 8.54 8.60
N LYS A 83 29.48 8.66 9.20
CA LYS A 83 28.21 8.35 8.54
C LYS A 83 28.01 9.23 7.29
N LYS A 84 28.33 10.52 7.40
CA LYS A 84 28.24 11.49 6.30
C LYS A 84 29.23 11.16 5.18
N ALA A 85 30.50 10.90 5.51
CA ALA A 85 31.53 10.54 4.53
C ALA A 85 31.15 9.27 3.76
N LEU A 86 30.68 8.23 4.46
CA LEU A 86 30.23 6.99 3.82
C LEU A 86 28.99 7.19 2.92
N GLN A 87 28.09 8.09 3.32
CA GLN A 87 26.92 8.45 2.52
C GLN A 87 27.30 9.24 1.26
N GLU A 88 28.24 10.18 1.35
CA GLU A 88 28.74 10.95 0.22
C GLU A 88 29.45 10.06 -0.80
N GLU A 89 30.32 9.16 -0.35
CA GLU A 89 31.00 8.19 -1.21
C GLU A 89 30.00 7.30 -1.96
N LYS A 90 29.01 6.75 -1.23
CA LYS A 90 27.92 5.96 -1.85
C LYS A 90 27.07 6.79 -2.81
N SER A 91 26.90 8.08 -2.56
CA SER A 91 26.09 8.97 -3.41
C SER A 91 26.81 9.26 -4.73
N LYS A 92 28.13 9.53 -4.69
CA LYS A 92 28.96 9.71 -5.89
C LYS A 92 28.92 8.48 -6.80
N GLN A 93 29.02 7.29 -6.23
CA GLN A 93 29.00 6.04 -7.00
C GLN A 93 27.69 5.80 -7.75
N VAL A 94 26.57 6.30 -7.22
CA VAL A 94 25.25 6.09 -7.83
C VAL A 94 24.69 7.27 -8.59
N GLU A 95 25.34 8.43 -8.52
CA GLU A 95 24.87 9.67 -9.14
C GLU A 95 24.60 9.50 -10.64
N LYS A 96 25.44 8.73 -11.34
CA LYS A 96 25.27 8.40 -12.76
C LYS A 96 23.98 7.65 -13.10
N PHE A 97 23.36 6.97 -12.12
CA PHE A 97 22.11 6.23 -12.29
C PHE A 97 20.87 7.03 -11.86
N MET A 98 21.06 8.22 -11.29
CA MET A 98 19.97 9.04 -10.75
C MET A 98 19.26 9.88 -11.82
N TRP A 99 19.78 9.90 -13.04
CA TRP A 99 19.33 10.80 -14.10
C TRP A 99 19.12 10.04 -15.41
N ALA A 100 18.11 10.47 -16.15
CA ALA A 100 17.86 10.06 -17.52
C ALA A 100 17.58 11.30 -18.36
N PHE A 101 17.83 11.24 -19.67
CA PHE A 101 17.43 12.29 -20.60
C PHE A 101 16.17 11.85 -21.33
N VAL A 102 15.12 12.67 -21.27
CA VAL A 102 13.86 12.44 -21.97
C VAL A 102 13.55 13.73 -22.73
N ASP A 103 13.44 13.62 -24.05
CA ASP A 103 13.20 14.76 -24.96
C ASP A 103 14.17 15.93 -24.72
N GLY A 104 15.45 15.61 -24.49
CA GLY A 104 16.51 16.58 -24.21
C GLY A 104 16.54 17.14 -22.77
N VAL A 105 15.55 16.80 -21.94
CA VAL A 105 15.46 17.26 -20.54
C VAL A 105 16.09 16.23 -19.60
N LYS A 106 16.96 16.70 -18.70
CA LYS A 106 17.56 15.87 -17.65
C LYS A 106 16.56 15.66 -16.52
N GLU A 107 16.03 14.44 -16.43
CA GLU A 107 14.99 14.04 -15.49
C GLU A 107 15.53 13.08 -14.43
N LYS A 108 15.03 13.21 -13.20
CA LYS A 108 15.47 12.34 -12.09
C LYS A 108 14.81 10.97 -12.20
N VAL A 109 15.57 9.90 -12.02
CA VAL A 109 15.07 8.52 -11.94
C VAL A 109 14.57 8.22 -10.53
N GLY A 110 13.41 7.57 -10.41
CA GLY A 110 12.75 7.30 -9.14
C GLY A 110 13.36 6.14 -8.38
N ASN A 111 13.29 4.93 -8.95
CA ASN A 111 13.68 3.68 -8.31
C ASN A 111 14.75 2.92 -9.12
N PHE A 112 15.87 3.58 -9.40
CA PHE A 112 16.99 3.01 -10.18
C PHE A 112 17.72 1.83 -9.50
N ARG A 113 17.52 1.63 -8.19
CA ARG A 113 18.11 0.49 -7.47
C ARG A 113 17.18 -0.71 -7.62
N VAL A 114 17.70 -1.76 -8.24
CA VAL A 114 17.05 -3.07 -8.27
C VAL A 114 16.87 -3.57 -6.84
N GLU A 115 15.70 -4.15 -6.55
CA GLU A 115 15.39 -4.65 -5.21
C GLU A 115 16.39 -5.76 -4.83
N PRO A 116 17.00 -5.71 -3.62
CA PRO A 116 17.90 -6.75 -3.18
C PRO A 116 17.16 -8.08 -2.96
N PRO A 117 17.86 -9.22 -3.01
CA PRO A 117 17.27 -10.50 -2.62
C PRO A 117 16.85 -10.47 -1.14
N GLY A 118 15.89 -11.30 -0.78
CA GLY A 118 15.31 -11.30 0.56
C GLY A 118 14.15 -12.29 0.67
N LEU A 119 13.59 -12.43 1.87
CA LEU A 119 12.36 -13.20 2.04
C LEU A 119 11.14 -12.32 1.75
N PHE A 120 10.17 -12.86 1.02
CA PHE A 120 8.95 -12.14 0.65
C PHE A 120 8.08 -11.90 1.88
N ARG A 121 7.85 -10.62 2.20
CA ARG A 121 7.03 -10.20 3.35
C ARG A 121 5.66 -9.74 2.86
N GLY A 122 4.88 -10.70 2.37
CA GLY A 122 3.48 -10.47 2.01
C GLY A 122 2.69 -9.90 3.19
N ARG A 123 1.71 -9.04 2.90
CA ARG A 123 0.85 -8.43 3.94
C ARG A 123 -0.31 -9.36 4.28
N GLY A 124 -0.78 -9.30 5.53
CA GLY A 124 -1.82 -10.20 6.04
C GLY A 124 -1.37 -11.66 6.05
N GLU A 125 -2.31 -12.57 5.78
CA GLU A 125 -2.09 -14.01 5.63
C GLU A 125 -1.77 -14.38 4.18
N HIS A 126 -0.72 -13.76 3.63
CA HIS A 126 -0.30 -14.01 2.25
C HIS A 126 0.32 -15.42 2.10
N PRO A 127 -0.17 -16.27 1.18
CA PRO A 127 0.25 -17.67 1.09
C PRO A 127 1.73 -17.83 0.66
N LYS A 128 2.27 -16.90 -0.11
CA LYS A 128 3.70 -16.87 -0.50
C LYS A 128 4.66 -16.22 0.50
N MET A 129 4.22 -15.75 1.68
CA MET A 129 5.14 -15.11 2.63
C MET A 129 6.29 -16.07 3.00
N GLY A 130 7.51 -15.57 3.15
CA GLY A 130 8.70 -16.38 3.45
C GLY A 130 9.39 -16.98 2.22
N ARG A 131 8.75 -17.00 1.05
CA ARG A 131 9.39 -17.43 -0.21
C ARG A 131 10.59 -16.55 -0.55
N LEU A 132 11.61 -17.14 -1.15
CA LEU A 132 12.84 -16.43 -1.47
C LEU A 132 12.65 -15.54 -2.71
N LYS A 133 12.82 -14.23 -2.52
CA LYS A 133 13.04 -13.29 -3.62
C LYS A 133 14.49 -13.45 -4.08
N ARG A 134 14.69 -14.18 -5.18
CA ARG A 134 16.04 -14.36 -5.74
C ARG A 134 16.64 -13.03 -6.20
N ARG A 135 17.97 -13.01 -6.34
CA ARG A 135 18.69 -11.89 -6.91
C ARG A 135 18.35 -11.76 -8.39
N ILE A 136 17.99 -10.54 -8.78
CA ILE A 136 17.81 -10.17 -10.19
C ILE A 136 19.17 -10.01 -10.85
N ARG A 137 19.37 -10.66 -11.98
CA ARG A 137 20.58 -10.58 -12.80
C ARG A 137 20.36 -9.65 -14.01
N PRO A 138 21.41 -9.11 -14.62
CA PRO A 138 21.32 -8.45 -15.93
C PRO A 138 20.46 -9.20 -16.96
N SER A 139 20.58 -10.53 -17.02
CA SER A 139 19.79 -11.39 -17.92
C SER A 139 18.29 -11.47 -17.61
N ASP A 140 17.83 -10.90 -16.50
CA ASP A 140 16.41 -10.75 -16.15
C ASP A 140 15.84 -9.39 -16.57
N ILE A 141 16.72 -8.42 -16.87
CA ILE A 141 16.36 -7.01 -17.03
C ILE A 141 16.21 -6.66 -18.51
N THR A 142 15.01 -6.18 -18.86
CA THR A 142 14.75 -5.51 -20.14
C THR A 142 14.99 -4.00 -19.98
N ILE A 143 15.80 -3.41 -20.85
CA ILE A 143 16.02 -1.96 -20.93
C ILE A 143 15.08 -1.37 -21.98
N ASN A 144 14.47 -0.22 -21.70
CA ASN A 144 13.76 0.58 -22.70
C ASN A 144 14.43 1.94 -22.84
N ILE A 145 14.88 2.25 -24.05
CA ILE A 145 15.70 3.43 -24.33
C ILE A 145 15.43 3.94 -25.75
N GLY A 146 15.79 5.19 -26.07
CA GLY A 146 15.70 5.70 -27.45
C GLY A 146 16.59 4.93 -28.42
N GLU A 147 16.16 4.79 -29.68
CA GLU A 147 16.88 4.04 -30.73
C GLU A 147 18.31 4.56 -30.96
N GLU A 148 18.49 5.88 -30.91
CA GLU A 148 19.78 6.55 -31.12
C GLU A 148 20.58 6.74 -29.83
N ALA A 149 20.00 6.42 -28.66
CA ALA A 149 20.63 6.65 -27.38
C ALA A 149 21.63 5.52 -27.05
N PRO A 150 22.78 5.84 -26.42
CA PRO A 150 23.76 4.84 -26.06
C PRO A 150 23.19 3.86 -25.03
N VAL A 151 23.13 2.58 -25.40
CA VAL A 151 22.64 1.51 -24.51
C VAL A 151 23.54 1.43 -23.28
N PRO A 152 22.98 1.40 -22.05
CA PRO A 152 23.76 1.26 -20.84
C PRO A 152 24.61 -0.01 -20.86
N VAL A 153 25.89 0.09 -20.50
CA VAL A 153 26.78 -1.08 -20.42
C VAL A 153 26.33 -1.97 -19.25
N CYS A 154 26.30 -3.28 -19.49
CA CYS A 154 26.04 -4.25 -18.44
C CYS A 154 27.09 -4.13 -17.33
N PRO A 155 26.70 -3.97 -16.05
CA PRO A 155 27.66 -3.78 -14.97
C PRO A 155 28.45 -5.06 -14.63
N THR A 156 27.98 -6.23 -15.05
CA THR A 156 28.61 -7.52 -14.75
C THR A 156 29.38 -8.02 -15.98
N PRO A 157 30.72 -8.19 -15.89
CA PRO A 157 31.52 -8.73 -16.98
C PRO A 157 31.01 -10.10 -17.43
N GLY A 158 30.85 -10.29 -18.75
CA GLY A 158 30.38 -11.55 -19.35
C GLY A 158 28.87 -11.76 -19.34
N GLU A 159 28.09 -10.86 -18.72
CA GLU A 159 26.62 -10.89 -18.78
C GLU A 159 26.07 -9.84 -19.75
N SER A 160 24.88 -10.08 -20.28
CA SER A 160 24.12 -9.14 -21.11
C SER A 160 22.76 -8.84 -20.49
N TRP A 161 22.14 -7.73 -20.91
CA TRP A 161 20.73 -7.48 -20.63
C TRP A 161 19.86 -8.58 -21.25
N LYS A 162 18.68 -8.82 -20.66
CA LYS A 162 17.68 -9.74 -21.23
C LYS A 162 17.29 -9.33 -22.64
N GLU A 163 17.00 -8.04 -22.79
CA GLU A 163 16.48 -7.44 -24.02
C GLU A 163 16.66 -5.92 -23.96
N VAL A 164 16.83 -5.28 -25.12
CA VAL A 164 16.79 -3.83 -25.27
C VAL A 164 15.62 -3.48 -26.20
N LYS A 165 14.72 -2.63 -25.72
CA LYS A 165 13.53 -2.15 -26.43
C LYS A 165 13.61 -0.65 -26.68
N HIS A 166 12.82 -0.22 -27.66
CA HIS A 166 12.66 1.17 -28.06
C HIS A 166 11.18 1.55 -28.16
N ASP A 167 10.40 1.19 -27.14
CA ASP A 167 8.97 1.45 -27.09
C ASP A 167 8.69 2.88 -26.59
N LYS A 168 8.25 3.74 -27.52
CA LYS A 168 7.90 5.14 -27.28
C LYS A 168 6.49 5.32 -26.69
N THR A 169 5.73 4.24 -26.52
CA THR A 169 4.36 4.27 -25.98
C THR A 169 4.29 4.07 -24.46
N VAL A 170 5.43 3.76 -23.84
CA VAL A 170 5.56 3.48 -22.41
C VAL A 170 6.48 4.50 -21.72
N THR A 171 6.43 4.56 -20.39
CA THR A 171 7.22 5.53 -19.59
C THR A 171 8.25 4.88 -18.66
N TRP A 172 8.39 3.55 -18.69
CA TRP A 172 9.39 2.84 -17.90
C TRP A 172 10.74 2.79 -18.64
N LEU A 173 11.82 2.78 -17.87
CA LEU A 173 13.21 2.79 -18.35
C LEU A 173 13.83 1.39 -18.32
N ALA A 174 13.42 0.58 -17.35
CA ALA A 174 13.83 -0.81 -17.24
C ALA A 174 12.72 -1.62 -16.59
N SER A 175 12.68 -2.93 -16.86
CA SER A 175 11.70 -3.83 -16.26
C SER A 175 12.24 -5.24 -16.06
N TRP A 176 11.68 -5.97 -15.10
CA TRP A 176 11.94 -7.39 -14.88
C TRP A 176 10.70 -8.07 -14.27
N ASN A 177 10.59 -9.39 -14.42
CA ASN A 177 9.53 -10.17 -13.78
C ASN A 177 9.77 -10.27 -12.26
N ASP A 178 8.73 -10.14 -11.45
CA ASP A 178 8.84 -10.31 -10.00
C ASP A 178 9.19 -11.78 -9.66
N PRO A 179 10.25 -12.04 -8.85
CA PRO A 179 10.67 -13.40 -8.48
C PRO A 179 9.62 -14.25 -7.75
N ILE A 180 8.62 -13.64 -7.15
CA ILE A 180 7.59 -14.29 -6.34
C ILE A 180 6.32 -14.51 -7.17
N ASN A 181 5.99 -13.55 -8.03
CA ASN A 181 4.88 -13.67 -8.97
C ASN A 181 5.36 -13.32 -10.38
N GLU A 182 5.69 -14.33 -11.17
CA GLU A 182 6.29 -14.13 -12.49
C GLU A 182 5.38 -13.40 -13.49
N LYS A 183 4.05 -13.42 -13.26
CA LYS A 183 3.07 -12.63 -14.02
C LYS A 183 3.21 -11.13 -13.77
N ASP A 184 3.71 -10.74 -12.61
CA ASP A 184 3.91 -9.34 -12.24
C ASP A 184 5.23 -8.82 -12.79
N ILE A 185 5.19 -7.60 -13.33
CA ILE A 185 6.37 -6.92 -13.87
C ILE A 185 6.71 -5.73 -12.97
N LYS A 186 7.98 -5.65 -12.58
CA LYS A 186 8.57 -4.50 -11.90
C LYS A 186 9.16 -3.56 -12.92
N TYR A 187 9.08 -2.27 -12.62
CA TYR A 187 9.51 -1.21 -13.53
C TYR A 187 10.35 -0.17 -12.79
N VAL A 188 11.36 0.36 -13.49
CA VAL A 188 12.05 1.59 -13.13
C VAL A 188 11.36 2.74 -13.85
N PHE A 189 10.90 3.73 -13.09
CA PHE A 189 10.28 4.94 -13.62
C PHE A 189 11.09 6.18 -13.27
N LEU A 190 10.80 7.28 -13.97
CA LEU A 190 11.18 8.62 -13.52
C LEU A 190 10.57 8.94 -12.15
N ALA A 191 11.24 9.84 -11.42
CA ALA A 191 10.82 10.32 -10.12
C ALA A 191 9.50 11.09 -10.22
N ALA A 192 8.80 11.20 -9.09
CA ALA A 192 7.51 11.91 -9.03
C ALA A 192 7.62 13.41 -9.39
N SER A 193 8.82 13.99 -9.27
CA SER A 193 9.10 15.38 -9.66
C SER A 193 9.31 15.57 -11.16
N SER A 194 9.32 14.49 -11.96
CA SER A 194 9.53 14.58 -13.41
C SER A 194 8.30 15.14 -14.13
N SER A 195 8.54 15.77 -15.28
CA SER A 195 7.49 16.34 -16.14
C SER A 195 6.39 15.33 -16.49
N LEU A 196 6.76 14.14 -16.99
CA LEU A 196 5.81 13.08 -17.37
C LEU A 196 4.92 12.62 -16.20
N LYS A 197 5.51 12.44 -15.00
CA LYS A 197 4.73 12.08 -13.80
C LYS A 197 3.84 13.23 -13.34
N GLY A 198 4.34 14.46 -13.37
CA GLY A 198 3.58 15.66 -13.03
C GLY A 198 2.37 15.89 -13.94
N GLN A 199 2.55 15.74 -15.26
CA GLN A 199 1.47 15.87 -16.24
C GLN A 199 0.40 14.78 -16.04
N SER A 200 0.82 13.53 -15.83
CA SER A 200 -0.09 12.43 -15.52
C SER A 200 -0.89 12.69 -14.23
N ASP A 201 -0.24 13.25 -13.20
CA ASP A 201 -0.89 13.54 -11.92
C ASP A 201 -1.87 14.72 -12.04
N LYS A 202 -1.52 15.75 -12.83
CA LYS A 202 -2.42 16.84 -13.18
C LYS A 202 -3.67 16.33 -13.90
N GLU A 203 -3.50 15.50 -14.94
CA GLU A 203 -4.63 14.91 -15.68
C GLU A 203 -5.53 14.04 -14.81
N LYS A 204 -4.95 13.31 -13.84
CA LYS A 204 -5.70 12.56 -12.83
C LYS A 204 -6.64 13.48 -12.04
N TYR A 205 -6.15 14.64 -11.57
CA TYR A 205 -6.99 15.60 -10.86
C TYR A 205 -7.98 16.33 -11.78
N GLU A 206 -7.62 16.62 -13.04
CA GLU A 206 -8.56 17.20 -14.02
C GLU A 206 -9.73 16.25 -14.32
N LYS A 207 -9.49 14.93 -14.39
CA LYS A 207 -10.59 13.95 -14.50
C LYS A 207 -11.51 13.96 -13.28
N ALA A 208 -10.95 14.12 -12.08
CA ALA A 208 -11.74 14.25 -10.85
C ALA A 208 -12.53 15.57 -10.81
N ARG A 209 -11.96 16.67 -11.31
CA ARG A 209 -12.67 17.95 -11.48
C ARG A 209 -13.81 17.81 -12.48
N LYS A 210 -13.58 17.18 -13.62
CA LYS A 210 -14.63 16.88 -14.61
C LYS A 210 -15.76 16.04 -14.01
N LEU A 211 -15.45 15.06 -13.16
CA LEU A 211 -16.48 14.28 -12.46
C LEU A 211 -17.41 15.17 -11.61
N LYS A 212 -16.95 16.31 -11.07
CA LYS A 212 -17.80 17.25 -10.33
C LYS A 212 -19.01 17.72 -11.16
N ASP A 213 -18.82 17.92 -12.47
CA ASP A 213 -19.88 18.40 -13.36
C ASP A 213 -20.86 17.28 -13.75
N TYR A 214 -20.42 16.02 -13.73
CA TYR A 214 -21.22 14.84 -14.09
C TYR A 214 -21.82 14.13 -12.87
N ILE A 215 -21.36 14.42 -11.65
CA ILE A 215 -21.74 13.63 -10.48
C ILE A 215 -23.26 13.66 -10.23
N GLY A 216 -23.93 14.78 -10.49
CA GLY A 216 -25.38 14.89 -10.31
C GLY A 216 -26.15 13.94 -11.22
N SER A 217 -25.81 13.87 -12.50
CA SER A 217 -26.46 12.99 -13.48
C SER A 217 -26.12 11.52 -13.24
N ILE A 218 -24.88 11.22 -12.84
CA ILE A 218 -24.46 9.87 -12.45
C ILE A 218 -25.27 9.38 -11.23
N ARG A 219 -25.45 10.25 -10.24
CA ARG A 219 -26.26 9.93 -9.04
C ARG A 219 -27.71 9.68 -9.38
N ALA A 220 -28.32 10.53 -10.20
CA ALA A 220 -29.67 10.30 -10.69
C ALA A 220 -29.80 8.99 -11.49
N ASN A 221 -28.78 8.65 -12.29
CA ASN A 221 -28.76 7.42 -13.07
C ASN A 221 -28.74 6.16 -12.20
N TYR A 222 -27.80 6.04 -11.25
CA TYR A 222 -27.76 4.86 -10.39
C TYR A 222 -29.00 4.79 -9.47
N THR A 223 -29.54 5.93 -9.01
CA THR A 223 -30.71 5.93 -8.11
C THR A 223 -31.95 5.39 -8.81
N LYS A 224 -32.12 5.71 -10.11
CA LYS A 224 -33.18 5.14 -10.93
C LYS A 224 -33.05 3.62 -11.05
N ASP A 225 -31.83 3.13 -11.17
CA ASP A 225 -31.55 1.72 -11.45
C ASP A 225 -31.54 0.82 -10.20
N PHE A 226 -31.67 1.37 -8.97
CA PHE A 226 -31.82 0.57 -7.75
C PHE A 226 -33.01 -0.40 -7.77
N ARG A 227 -34.07 -0.06 -8.52
CA ARG A 227 -35.27 -0.88 -8.68
C ARG A 227 -35.40 -1.50 -10.08
N SER A 228 -34.30 -1.55 -10.83
CA SER A 228 -34.32 -2.13 -12.18
C SER A 228 -34.64 -3.63 -12.13
N ASN A 229 -35.44 -4.11 -13.09
CA ASN A 229 -35.69 -5.55 -13.26
C ASN A 229 -34.46 -6.28 -13.84
N ASP A 230 -33.53 -5.54 -14.45
CA ASP A 230 -32.25 -6.07 -14.91
C ASP A 230 -31.27 -6.16 -13.72
N GLN A 231 -31.01 -7.38 -13.26
CA GLN A 231 -30.12 -7.67 -12.15
C GLN A 231 -28.72 -7.11 -12.35
N ARG A 232 -28.19 -7.11 -13.58
CA ARG A 232 -26.86 -6.57 -13.86
C ARG A 232 -26.85 -5.06 -13.67
N LYS A 233 -27.86 -4.34 -14.18
CA LYS A 233 -27.99 -2.89 -13.97
C LYS A 233 -28.17 -2.55 -12.50
N LYS A 234 -29.02 -3.31 -11.80
CA LYS A 234 -29.25 -3.13 -10.35
C LYS A 234 -27.95 -3.29 -9.56
N GLN A 235 -27.16 -4.33 -9.83
CA GLN A 235 -25.87 -4.54 -9.17
C GLN A 235 -24.84 -3.45 -9.50
N ILE A 236 -24.75 -3.00 -10.77
CA ILE A 236 -23.89 -1.88 -11.18
C ILE A 236 -24.28 -0.61 -10.42
N ALA A 237 -25.57 -0.30 -10.32
CA ALA A 237 -26.08 0.88 -9.65
C ALA A 237 -25.73 0.87 -8.15
N VAL A 238 -26.02 -0.23 -7.47
CA VAL A 238 -25.70 -0.39 -6.04
C VAL A 238 -24.19 -0.34 -5.78
N ALA A 239 -23.37 -1.01 -6.59
CA ALA A 239 -21.91 -0.95 -6.46
C ALA A 239 -21.37 0.47 -6.70
N THR A 240 -21.89 1.18 -7.70
CA THR A 240 -21.51 2.58 -7.98
C THR A 240 -21.88 3.49 -6.82
N TYR A 241 -23.07 3.31 -6.23
CA TYR A 241 -23.48 4.02 -5.01
C TYR A 241 -22.52 3.77 -3.84
N LEU A 242 -22.13 2.52 -3.57
CA LEU A 242 -21.19 2.21 -2.49
C LEU A 242 -19.81 2.83 -2.73
N ILE A 243 -19.34 2.86 -3.98
CA ILE A 243 -18.07 3.51 -4.35
C ILE A 243 -18.16 5.04 -4.18
N ASP A 244 -19.25 5.67 -4.62
CA ASP A 244 -19.49 7.11 -4.47
C ASP A 244 -19.62 7.52 -3.01
N LYS A 245 -20.46 6.83 -2.22
CA LYS A 245 -20.78 7.26 -0.85
C LYS A 245 -19.75 6.84 0.19
N LEU A 246 -19.13 5.67 0.02
CA LEU A 246 -18.22 5.09 1.02
C LEU A 246 -16.76 5.10 0.56
N ALA A 247 -16.46 5.66 -0.63
CA ALA A 247 -15.13 5.70 -1.21
C ALA A 247 -14.41 4.33 -1.25
N LEU A 248 -15.19 3.25 -1.42
CA LEU A 248 -14.65 1.90 -1.56
C LEU A 248 -13.79 1.80 -2.81
N ARG A 249 -12.76 0.94 -2.76
CA ARG A 249 -12.00 0.56 -3.95
C ARG A 249 -12.85 -0.40 -4.79
N ALA A 250 -12.66 -0.38 -6.11
CA ALA A 250 -13.40 -1.26 -7.02
C ALA A 250 -13.26 -2.75 -6.64
N GLY A 251 -12.04 -3.20 -6.34
CA GLY A 251 -11.75 -4.61 -5.99
C GLY A 251 -11.71 -5.48 -7.23
N ASN A 252 -10.52 -5.83 -7.71
CA ASN A 252 -10.35 -6.81 -8.77
C ASN A 252 -10.39 -8.22 -8.16
N GLU A 253 -10.77 -9.20 -8.98
CA GLU A 253 -10.57 -10.61 -8.64
C GLU A 253 -9.10 -10.89 -8.37
N LYS A 254 -8.86 -11.83 -7.46
CA LYS A 254 -7.54 -12.24 -7.01
C LYS A 254 -7.32 -13.70 -7.31
N ASP A 255 -6.08 -14.04 -7.64
CA ASP A 255 -5.66 -15.42 -7.78
C ASP A 255 -5.56 -16.10 -6.38
N GLU A 256 -5.60 -17.43 -6.33
CA GLU A 256 -5.52 -18.22 -5.07
C GLU A 256 -4.19 -18.01 -4.31
N ASP A 257 -3.19 -17.45 -4.97
CA ASP A 257 -1.84 -17.24 -4.46
C ASP A 257 -1.60 -15.83 -3.90
N GLU A 258 -2.67 -15.04 -3.74
CA GLU A 258 -2.70 -13.74 -3.09
C GLU A 258 -3.40 -13.79 -1.71
N ALA A 259 -3.18 -12.76 -0.88
CA ALA A 259 -3.96 -12.59 0.34
C ALA A 259 -5.45 -12.31 0.03
N ASP A 260 -6.36 -12.99 0.73
CA ASP A 260 -7.82 -12.82 0.60
C ASP A 260 -8.23 -11.42 1.10
N THR A 261 -8.33 -10.49 0.15
CA THR A 261 -8.78 -9.12 0.40
C THR A 261 -9.76 -8.72 -0.66
N VAL A 262 -10.82 -8.01 -0.30
CA VAL A 262 -11.90 -7.65 -1.20
C VAL A 262 -12.01 -6.13 -1.40
N GLY A 263 -12.62 -5.73 -2.52
CA GLY A 263 -13.16 -4.40 -2.71
C GLY A 263 -14.65 -4.49 -3.07
N CYS A 264 -15.23 -3.39 -3.53
CA CYS A 264 -16.67 -3.26 -3.74
C CYS A 264 -17.25 -4.37 -4.64
N CYS A 265 -16.69 -4.59 -5.83
CA CYS A 265 -17.18 -5.58 -6.80
C CYS A 265 -16.97 -7.02 -6.33
N THR A 266 -16.02 -7.27 -5.43
CA THR A 266 -15.66 -8.62 -4.96
C THR A 266 -16.13 -8.90 -3.54
N LEU A 267 -17.04 -8.09 -2.98
CA LEU A 267 -17.62 -8.35 -1.66
C LEU A 267 -18.28 -9.73 -1.65
N LYS A 268 -18.03 -10.50 -0.59
CA LYS A 268 -18.66 -11.79 -0.29
C LYS A 268 -19.81 -11.58 0.70
N VAL A 269 -20.74 -12.53 0.75
CA VAL A 269 -21.94 -12.47 1.61
C VAL A 269 -21.58 -12.22 3.08
N GLU A 270 -20.52 -12.85 3.60
CA GLU A 270 -20.04 -12.67 4.97
C GLU A 270 -19.45 -11.29 5.26
N ASN A 271 -19.16 -10.49 4.23
CA ASN A 271 -18.57 -9.16 4.41
C ASN A 271 -19.61 -8.07 4.73
N VAL A 272 -20.91 -8.39 4.59
CA VAL A 272 -22.00 -7.42 4.75
C VAL A 272 -23.13 -8.00 5.57
N THR A 273 -23.46 -7.33 6.68
CA THR A 273 -24.60 -7.65 7.53
C THR A 273 -25.70 -6.60 7.36
N CYS A 274 -26.91 -7.04 7.02
CA CYS A 274 -28.10 -6.18 6.92
C CYS A 274 -28.72 -5.97 8.31
N LEU A 275 -28.68 -4.73 8.81
CA LEU A 275 -29.27 -4.32 10.09
C LEU A 275 -30.53 -3.47 9.84
N PRO A 276 -31.72 -3.89 10.30
CA PRO A 276 -32.93 -3.09 10.14
C PRO A 276 -32.85 -1.71 10.82
N PRO A 277 -33.56 -0.69 10.31
CA PRO A 277 -34.42 -0.73 9.12
C PRO A 277 -33.66 -0.57 7.78
N ASN A 278 -32.53 0.11 7.76
CA ASN A 278 -31.81 0.49 6.53
C ASN A 278 -30.29 0.66 6.73
N LYS A 279 -29.68 -0.11 7.64
CA LYS A 279 -28.24 -0.04 7.93
C LYS A 279 -27.49 -1.24 7.36
N LEU A 280 -26.32 -0.99 6.78
CA LEU A 280 -25.39 -2.02 6.34
C LEU A 280 -24.13 -1.94 7.19
N GLN A 281 -23.78 -3.05 7.83
CA GLN A 281 -22.50 -3.21 8.51
C GLN A 281 -21.55 -3.96 7.61
N PHE A 282 -20.43 -3.32 7.28
CA PHE A 282 -19.34 -3.90 6.51
C PHE A 282 -18.23 -4.34 7.43
N ASP A 283 -17.71 -5.56 7.21
CA ASP A 283 -16.54 -6.08 7.89
C ASP A 283 -15.72 -6.96 6.95
N PHE A 284 -14.62 -6.42 6.44
CA PHE A 284 -13.75 -7.14 5.52
C PHE A 284 -12.31 -6.61 5.53
N LEU A 285 -11.38 -7.40 5.02
CA LEU A 285 -10.01 -6.96 4.77
C LEU A 285 -9.90 -6.37 3.36
N GLY A 286 -9.52 -5.10 3.26
CA GLY A 286 -9.28 -4.41 2.00
C GLY A 286 -7.82 -4.48 1.55
N LYS A 287 -7.43 -3.56 0.65
CA LYS A 287 -6.02 -3.41 0.20
C LYS A 287 -5.06 -3.41 1.40
N ASP A 288 -3.94 -4.11 1.24
CA ASP A 288 -2.90 -4.29 2.26
C ASP A 288 -3.38 -5.03 3.52
N SER A 289 -4.48 -5.78 3.42
CA SER A 289 -5.15 -6.49 4.52
C SER A 289 -5.59 -5.57 5.66
N ILE A 290 -5.90 -4.31 5.34
CA ILE A 290 -6.44 -3.35 6.31
C ILE A 290 -7.94 -3.58 6.46
N ARG A 291 -8.38 -3.82 7.70
CA ARG A 291 -9.80 -4.03 8.02
C ARG A 291 -10.60 -2.76 7.73
N TYR A 292 -11.66 -2.92 6.95
CA TYR A 292 -12.74 -1.95 6.81
C TYR A 292 -13.90 -2.43 7.67
N TYR A 293 -14.15 -1.72 8.76
CA TYR A 293 -15.28 -1.96 9.66
C TYR A 293 -16.11 -0.68 9.74
N ASN A 294 -17.32 -0.71 9.23
CA ASN A 294 -18.19 0.47 9.23
C ASN A 294 -19.67 0.08 9.19
N THR A 295 -20.49 0.72 10.03
CA THR A 295 -21.95 0.59 9.97
C THR A 295 -22.51 1.89 9.41
N VAL A 296 -23.16 1.80 8.25
CA VAL A 296 -23.66 2.98 7.53
C VAL A 296 -25.14 2.85 7.26
N GLU A 297 -25.85 3.95 7.42
CA GLU A 297 -27.23 4.06 6.96
C GLU A 297 -27.24 4.29 5.45
N VAL A 298 -28.10 3.56 4.74
CA VAL A 298 -28.21 3.62 3.28
C VAL A 298 -29.66 3.88 2.85
N GLU A 299 -29.84 4.23 1.58
CA GLU A 299 -31.17 4.30 0.99
C GLU A 299 -31.88 2.94 1.10
N LEU A 300 -33.18 2.94 1.40
CA LEU A 300 -33.95 1.70 1.62
C LEU A 300 -33.87 0.75 0.42
N ALA A 301 -33.90 1.28 -0.80
CA ALA A 301 -33.77 0.49 -2.02
C ALA A 301 -32.40 -0.19 -2.14
N VAL A 302 -31.33 0.44 -1.64
CA VAL A 302 -29.98 -0.16 -1.58
C VAL A 302 -29.94 -1.28 -0.55
N TYR A 303 -30.52 -1.06 0.63
CA TYR A 303 -30.63 -2.08 1.67
C TYR A 303 -31.39 -3.32 1.18
N GLU A 304 -32.55 -3.11 0.57
CA GLU A 304 -33.37 -4.18 -0.02
C GLU A 304 -32.62 -4.93 -1.12
N ALA A 305 -31.94 -4.21 -2.01
CA ALA A 305 -31.15 -4.82 -3.09
C ALA A 305 -29.98 -5.66 -2.54
N ILE A 306 -29.23 -5.19 -1.54
CA ILE A 306 -28.15 -5.99 -0.93
C ILE A 306 -28.72 -7.23 -0.26
N LYS A 307 -29.86 -7.12 0.43
CA LYS A 307 -30.54 -8.27 1.04
C LYS A 307 -30.97 -9.29 -0.02
N GLU A 308 -31.53 -8.83 -1.15
CA GLU A 308 -31.87 -9.65 -2.32
C GLU A 308 -30.64 -10.34 -2.90
N PHE A 309 -29.53 -9.61 -3.08
CA PHE A 309 -28.30 -10.12 -3.64
C PHE A 309 -27.64 -11.21 -2.79
N CYS A 310 -27.83 -11.17 -1.47
CA CYS A 310 -27.31 -12.18 -0.55
C CYS A 310 -28.27 -13.38 -0.36
N ALA A 311 -29.54 -13.26 -0.74
CA ALA A 311 -30.54 -14.29 -0.50
C ALA A 311 -30.20 -15.60 -1.23
N GLY A 312 -30.26 -16.72 -0.50
CA GLY A 312 -29.98 -18.06 -1.04
C GLY A 312 -28.50 -18.35 -1.32
N LYS A 313 -27.59 -17.41 -1.09
CA LYS A 313 -26.14 -17.61 -1.25
C LYS A 313 -25.50 -18.09 0.05
N LYS A 314 -24.51 -18.98 -0.08
CA LYS A 314 -23.69 -19.45 1.06
C LYS A 314 -22.58 -18.44 1.37
N LYS A 315 -21.95 -18.59 2.55
CA LYS A 315 -20.67 -17.92 2.85
C LYS A 315 -19.65 -18.24 1.75
N GLY A 316 -18.86 -17.26 1.36
CA GLY A 316 -17.94 -17.28 0.22
C GLY A 316 -18.57 -16.83 -1.10
N GLY A 317 -19.92 -16.82 -1.21
CA GLY A 317 -20.59 -16.35 -2.42
C GLY A 317 -20.47 -14.84 -2.62
N HIS A 318 -20.36 -14.39 -3.87
CA HIS A 318 -20.29 -12.96 -4.19
C HIS A 318 -21.62 -12.25 -3.96
N VAL A 319 -21.59 -11.07 -3.33
CA VAL A 319 -22.73 -10.15 -3.28
C VAL A 319 -23.10 -9.75 -4.72
N PHE A 320 -22.12 -9.32 -5.51
CA PHE A 320 -22.32 -8.91 -6.90
C PHE A 320 -21.89 -9.98 -7.90
N ASP A 321 -22.67 -11.05 -8.06
CA ASP A 321 -22.36 -12.19 -8.93
C ASP A 321 -22.50 -11.92 -10.44
N LYS A 322 -23.09 -10.79 -10.84
CA LYS A 322 -23.24 -10.37 -12.25
C LYS A 322 -22.32 -9.19 -12.62
N LEU A 323 -21.43 -8.79 -11.72
CA LEU A 323 -20.55 -7.63 -11.86
C LEU A 323 -19.08 -8.01 -11.69
N ASP A 324 -18.23 -7.36 -12.46
CA ASP A 324 -16.79 -7.31 -12.24
C ASP A 324 -16.30 -5.88 -12.51
N THR A 325 -15.04 -5.59 -12.22
CA THR A 325 -14.49 -4.23 -12.38
C THR A 325 -14.41 -3.78 -13.84
N THR A 326 -14.26 -4.70 -14.77
CA THR A 326 -14.25 -4.41 -16.22
C THR A 326 -15.63 -3.91 -16.65
N LYS A 327 -16.69 -4.63 -16.28
CA LYS A 327 -18.09 -4.25 -16.54
C LYS A 327 -18.45 -2.93 -15.88
N LEU A 328 -18.04 -2.73 -14.62
CA LEU A 328 -18.26 -1.47 -13.91
C LEU A 328 -17.60 -0.30 -14.63
N ASN A 329 -16.31 -0.40 -14.96
CA ASN A 329 -15.58 0.68 -15.63
C ASN A 329 -16.09 0.93 -17.06
N ALA A 330 -16.55 -0.10 -17.77
CA ALA A 330 -17.19 0.07 -19.07
C ALA A 330 -18.49 0.89 -18.96
N HIS A 331 -19.33 0.62 -17.96
CA HIS A 331 -20.52 1.41 -17.69
C HIS A 331 -20.18 2.86 -17.32
N LEU A 332 -19.20 3.07 -16.43
CA LEU A 332 -18.77 4.41 -16.02
C LEU A 332 -18.22 5.24 -17.18
N LYS A 333 -17.47 4.64 -18.10
CA LYS A 333 -16.97 5.32 -19.31
C LYS A 333 -18.09 5.86 -20.20
N ASN A 334 -19.24 5.19 -20.25
CA ASN A 334 -20.40 5.66 -21.00
C ASN A 334 -21.07 6.87 -20.35
N LEU A 335 -20.96 7.02 -19.01
CA LEU A 335 -21.51 8.16 -18.28
C LEU A 335 -20.59 9.39 -18.38
N MET A 336 -19.27 9.17 -18.41
CA MET A 336 -18.28 10.23 -18.61
C MET A 336 -17.03 9.64 -19.28
N PRO A 337 -16.57 10.19 -20.43
CA PRO A 337 -15.37 9.71 -21.09
C PRO A 337 -14.16 9.72 -20.16
N GLY A 338 -13.48 8.56 -20.04
CA GLY A 338 -12.33 8.38 -19.17
C GLY A 338 -12.64 8.14 -17.68
N LEU A 339 -13.92 8.05 -17.30
CA LEU A 339 -14.31 7.74 -15.93
C LEU A 339 -14.00 6.28 -15.57
N THR A 340 -13.49 6.10 -14.35
CA THR A 340 -13.30 4.79 -13.72
C THR A 340 -13.65 4.88 -12.24
N ALA A 341 -13.84 3.74 -11.58
CA ALA A 341 -14.11 3.69 -10.15
C ALA A 341 -13.03 4.39 -9.30
N LYS A 342 -11.77 4.41 -9.76
CA LYS A 342 -10.66 5.10 -9.07
C LYS A 342 -10.85 6.62 -9.00
N VAL A 343 -11.53 7.21 -9.99
CA VAL A 343 -11.75 8.67 -10.05
C VAL A 343 -12.65 9.13 -8.90
N PHE A 344 -13.66 8.33 -8.50
CA PHE A 344 -14.53 8.67 -7.36
C PHE A 344 -13.75 8.85 -6.06
N ARG A 345 -12.77 8.00 -5.76
CA ARG A 345 -11.94 8.16 -4.56
C ARG A 345 -11.12 9.45 -4.61
N THR A 346 -10.59 9.83 -5.78
CA THR A 346 -9.85 11.09 -5.95
C THR A 346 -10.78 12.29 -5.81
N TYR A 347 -11.96 12.23 -6.42
CA TYR A 347 -13.00 13.26 -6.33
C TYR A 347 -13.48 13.45 -4.89
N ASN A 348 -13.91 12.39 -4.21
CA ASN A 348 -14.39 12.45 -2.83
C ASN A 348 -13.34 12.98 -1.87
N ALA A 349 -12.10 12.49 -1.96
CA ALA A 349 -11.02 13.00 -1.13
C ALA A 349 -10.77 14.50 -1.35
N SER A 350 -10.76 14.95 -2.61
CA SER A 350 -10.46 16.35 -2.95
C SER A 350 -11.60 17.28 -2.57
N ILE A 351 -12.87 16.92 -2.87
CA ILE A 351 -14.02 17.76 -2.56
C ILE A 351 -14.29 17.82 -1.05
N THR A 352 -14.03 16.74 -0.31
CA THR A 352 -14.09 16.77 1.16
C THR A 352 -13.08 17.76 1.70
N LEU A 353 -11.82 17.69 1.29
CA LEU A 353 -10.78 18.62 1.76
C LEU A 353 -11.17 20.08 1.45
N ASP A 354 -11.57 20.35 0.20
CA ASP A 354 -12.01 21.67 -0.25
C ASP A 354 -13.20 22.19 0.58
N THR A 355 -14.21 21.36 0.82
CA THR A 355 -15.39 21.72 1.61
C THR A 355 -15.03 22.05 3.05
N PHE A 356 -14.19 21.24 3.70
CA PHE A 356 -13.79 21.49 5.08
C PHE A 356 -12.93 22.74 5.20
N LEU A 357 -11.94 22.92 4.31
CA LEU A 357 -11.09 24.10 4.32
C LEU A 357 -11.90 25.38 4.09
N ASN A 358 -12.82 25.38 3.12
CA ASN A 358 -13.67 26.55 2.84
C ASN A 358 -14.63 26.89 3.99
N LYS A 359 -15.08 25.88 4.77
CA LYS A 359 -16.00 26.09 5.89
C LYS A 359 -15.31 26.51 7.18
N GLU A 360 -14.13 25.96 7.44
CA GLU A 360 -13.50 26.05 8.76
C GLU A 360 -12.27 26.95 8.82
N THR A 361 -11.68 27.31 7.67
CA THR A 361 -10.51 28.20 7.66
C THR A 361 -10.94 29.63 7.92
N THR A 362 -10.45 30.19 9.02
CA THR A 362 -10.58 31.61 9.37
C THR A 362 -9.22 32.29 9.35
N ASP A 363 -9.22 33.62 9.49
CA ASP A 363 -8.00 34.34 9.80
C ASP A 363 -7.40 33.89 11.13
N GLY A 364 -6.09 34.00 11.24
CA GLY A 364 -5.33 33.46 12.35
C GLY A 364 -3.86 33.24 11.98
N THR A 365 -3.11 32.78 12.96
CA THR A 365 -1.70 32.41 12.84
C THR A 365 -1.51 31.20 11.91
N VAL A 366 -0.27 30.98 11.45
CA VAL A 366 0.09 29.81 10.63
C VAL A 366 -0.23 28.50 11.38
N ASP A 367 -0.01 28.46 12.69
CA ASP A 367 -0.26 27.27 13.51
C ASP A 367 -1.76 26.95 13.64
N GLU A 368 -2.62 27.96 13.76
CA GLU A 368 -4.07 27.77 13.78
C GLU A 368 -4.58 27.25 12.44
N LYS A 369 -4.11 27.83 11.33
CA LYS A 369 -4.43 27.34 9.97
C LYS A 369 -3.91 25.92 9.74
N ALA A 370 -2.73 25.58 10.27
CA ALA A 370 -2.19 24.23 10.20
C ALA A 370 -3.05 23.22 10.95
N LYS A 371 -3.62 23.58 12.12
CA LYS A 371 -4.56 22.72 12.87
C LYS A 371 -5.84 22.45 12.08
N VAL A 372 -6.42 23.48 11.44
CA VAL A 372 -7.59 23.33 10.56
C VAL A 372 -7.27 22.40 9.39
N TYR A 373 -6.12 22.62 8.73
CA TYR A 373 -5.67 21.74 7.66
C TYR A 373 -5.52 20.29 8.11
N GLN A 374 -4.91 20.05 9.28
CA GLN A 374 -4.74 18.70 9.84
C GLN A 374 -6.08 18.03 10.13
N ARG A 375 -7.08 18.77 10.66
CA ARG A 375 -8.43 18.26 10.88
C ARG A 375 -9.12 17.91 9.57
N ALA A 376 -9.14 18.82 8.59
CA ALA A 376 -9.75 18.57 7.28
C ALA A 376 -9.12 17.36 6.57
N ASN A 377 -7.79 17.26 6.61
CA ASN A 377 -7.02 16.18 6.04
C ASN A 377 -7.27 14.81 6.73
N LYS A 378 -7.55 14.83 8.03
CA LYS A 378 -7.92 13.64 8.80
C LYS A 378 -9.30 13.11 8.41
N GLU A 379 -10.27 13.99 8.16
CA GLU A 379 -11.59 13.58 7.65
C GLU A 379 -11.47 12.87 6.29
N VAL A 380 -10.61 13.38 5.41
CA VAL A 380 -10.28 12.70 4.13
C VAL A 380 -9.70 11.30 4.36
N ALA A 381 -8.80 11.16 5.33
CA ALA A 381 -8.18 9.89 5.67
C ALA A 381 -9.20 8.87 6.23
N ILE A 382 -10.17 9.34 7.03
CA ILE A 382 -11.27 8.53 7.57
C ILE A 382 -12.13 7.98 6.42
N ILE A 383 -12.59 8.86 5.51
CA ILE A 383 -13.40 8.46 4.35
C ILE A 383 -12.64 7.46 3.46
N CYS A 384 -11.34 7.64 3.28
CA CYS A 384 -10.52 6.74 2.47
C CYS A 384 -10.12 5.43 3.17
N ASN A 385 -10.51 5.24 4.44
CA ASN A 385 -10.06 4.18 5.33
C ASN A 385 -8.53 4.03 5.37
N HIS A 386 -7.80 5.14 5.44
CA HIS A 386 -6.33 5.14 5.50
C HIS A 386 -5.86 4.91 6.92
N GLN A 387 -5.67 3.65 7.29
CA GLN A 387 -5.28 3.29 8.65
C GLN A 387 -3.76 3.09 8.84
N ARG A 388 -3.26 3.35 10.05
CA ARG A 388 -1.92 2.93 10.52
C ARG A 388 -2.05 2.03 11.73
N ALA A 389 -1.14 1.05 11.83
CA ALA A 389 -0.88 0.40 13.10
C ALA A 389 -0.40 1.43 14.14
N VAL A 390 -0.90 1.31 15.36
CA VAL A 390 -0.45 2.12 16.49
C VAL A 390 1.03 1.79 16.75
N PRO A 391 1.94 2.78 16.75
CA PRO A 391 3.35 2.53 17.02
C PRO A 391 3.55 1.91 18.41
N LYS A 392 4.54 1.01 18.57
CA LYS A 392 4.88 0.40 19.88
C LYS A 392 5.21 1.44 20.97
N SER A 393 5.63 2.64 20.59
CA SER A 393 5.96 3.76 21.49
C SER A 393 4.80 4.72 21.73
N HIS A 394 3.59 4.41 21.28
CA HIS A 394 2.45 5.33 21.35
C HIS A 394 2.09 5.67 22.79
N ASP A 395 1.93 4.65 23.63
CA ASP A 395 1.44 4.84 25.01
C ASP A 395 2.47 5.61 25.85
N SER A 396 3.76 5.35 25.64
CA SER A 396 4.81 6.13 26.31
C SER A 396 4.91 7.58 25.82
N GLN A 397 4.59 7.86 24.55
CA GLN A 397 4.51 9.23 24.05
C GLN A 397 3.28 9.96 24.59
N MET A 398 2.13 9.30 24.66
CA MET A 398 0.90 9.88 25.22
C MET A 398 1.04 10.19 26.70
N ASN A 399 1.67 9.29 27.46
CA ASN A 399 1.95 9.52 28.88
C ASN A 399 2.82 10.77 29.09
N LYS A 400 3.90 10.92 28.34
CA LYS A 400 4.76 12.12 28.39
C LYS A 400 4.04 13.40 27.98
N LEU A 401 3.10 13.32 27.04
CA LEU A 401 2.32 14.48 26.62
C LEU A 401 1.33 14.88 27.73
N ASN A 402 0.66 13.90 28.34
CA ASN A 402 -0.23 14.12 29.47
C ASN A 402 0.52 14.69 30.67
N GLU A 403 1.71 14.17 31.01
CA GLU A 403 2.58 14.70 32.05
C GLU A 403 2.90 16.19 31.83
N LYS A 404 3.26 16.57 30.59
CA LYS A 404 3.50 17.98 30.23
C LYS A 404 2.24 18.85 30.31
N ILE A 405 1.09 18.31 29.93
CA ILE A 405 -0.20 19.01 30.06
C ILE A 405 -0.51 19.25 31.53
N ASP A 406 -0.34 18.21 32.35
CA ASP A 406 -0.57 18.29 33.78
C ASP A 406 0.37 19.34 34.41
N GLU A 407 1.67 19.32 34.10
CA GLU A 407 2.66 20.35 34.51
C GLU A 407 2.25 21.78 34.11
N LEU A 408 1.80 21.99 32.87
CA LEU A 408 1.34 23.30 32.38
C LEU A 408 0.01 23.74 33.02
N THR A 409 -0.77 22.80 33.55
CA THR A 409 -2.04 23.08 34.24
C THR A 409 -1.89 23.26 35.75
N VAL A 410 -0.72 22.95 36.33
CA VAL A 410 -0.42 23.26 37.74
C VAL A 410 -0.43 24.79 37.92
N GLY A 411 -1.43 25.31 38.63
CA GLY A 411 -1.64 26.75 38.87
C GLY A 411 -2.73 27.41 38.01
N CYS A 412 -3.36 26.68 37.08
CA CYS A 412 -4.49 27.17 36.30
C CYS A 412 -5.83 26.92 37.02
N CYS A 413 -6.76 27.88 36.97
CA CYS A 413 -8.14 27.71 37.46
C CYS A 413 -8.83 26.50 36.76
N PRO A 414 -9.67 25.71 37.46
CA PRO A 414 -10.34 24.52 36.89
C PRO A 414 -11.04 24.73 35.54
N GLN A 415 -11.55 25.93 35.27
CA GLN A 415 -12.17 26.29 33.98
C GLN A 415 -11.15 26.32 32.83
N MET A 416 -9.93 26.77 33.11
CA MET A 416 -8.83 26.86 32.13
C MET A 416 -8.19 25.48 31.90
N VAL A 417 -8.14 24.63 32.92
CA VAL A 417 -7.75 23.22 32.81
C VAL A 417 -8.74 22.44 31.95
N ASN A 418 -10.04 22.66 32.12
CA ASN A 418 -11.08 22.04 31.29
C ASN A 418 -11.03 22.53 29.83
N TYR A 419 -10.74 23.82 29.61
CA TYR A 419 -10.53 24.35 28.26
C TYR A 419 -9.29 23.75 27.58
N LEU A 420 -8.15 23.67 28.28
CA LEU A 420 -6.93 23.02 27.78
C LEU A 420 -7.16 21.54 27.48
N LYS A 421 -7.80 20.80 28.37
CA LYS A 421 -8.16 19.39 28.14
C LYS A 421 -9.13 19.24 26.97
N PHE A 422 -10.12 20.12 26.79
CA PHE A 422 -11.05 20.06 25.66
C PHE A 422 -10.39 20.41 24.31
N VAL A 423 -9.44 21.36 24.29
CA VAL A 423 -8.68 21.75 23.10
C VAL A 423 -7.63 20.70 22.71
N LEU A 424 -7.09 19.95 23.69
CA LEU A 424 -6.05 18.92 23.48
C LEU A 424 -6.60 17.49 23.37
N ALA A 425 -7.81 17.21 23.88
CA ALA A 425 -8.53 15.93 23.77
C ALA A 425 -8.83 15.43 22.33
N PRO A 426 -8.84 16.24 21.24
CA PRO A 426 -9.01 15.68 19.91
C PRO A 426 -7.89 14.71 19.48
N GLN A 427 -6.83 14.56 20.27
CA GLN A 427 -5.74 13.62 20.03
C GLN A 427 -6.00 12.20 20.58
N THR A 428 -6.88 12.01 21.56
CA THR A 428 -6.98 10.72 22.29
C THR A 428 -7.77 9.63 21.57
N PHE A 429 -8.62 9.97 20.60
CA PHE A 429 -9.38 8.99 19.79
C PHE A 429 -8.82 8.78 18.37
N CYS A 430 -7.71 9.43 18.01
CA CYS A 430 -7.55 9.94 16.64
C CYS A 430 -6.19 9.72 15.98
N HIS A 431 -5.55 8.59 16.26
CA HIS A 431 -4.26 8.23 15.64
C HIS A 431 -4.32 7.01 14.71
N ARG A 432 -5.49 6.39 14.52
CA ARG A 432 -5.64 5.31 13.54
C ARG A 432 -5.57 5.77 12.09
N PHE A 433 -5.75 7.05 11.76
CA PHE A 433 -5.83 7.53 10.38
C PHE A 433 -4.59 8.35 9.95
N ILE A 434 -4.03 8.06 8.77
CA ILE A 434 -2.80 8.70 8.25
C ILE A 434 -3.15 9.93 7.40
N SER A 435 -2.46 11.05 7.65
CA SER A 435 -2.44 12.25 6.80
C SER A 435 -2.30 11.93 5.29
N PHE A 436 -3.18 12.50 4.46
CA PHE A 436 -3.24 12.32 3.00
C PHE A 436 -1.90 12.65 2.28
N SER A 437 -1.07 13.52 2.85
CA SER A 437 0.16 14.00 2.22
C SER A 437 1.35 13.03 2.23
N ARG A 438 1.26 11.86 2.88
CA ARG A 438 2.39 10.90 3.00
C ARG A 438 2.22 9.56 2.27
N LEU A 439 1.15 9.34 1.53
CA LEU A 439 0.91 8.04 0.88
C LEU A 439 1.09 8.11 -0.64
N ARG A 440 2.17 7.49 -1.14
CA ARG A 440 2.39 7.09 -2.55
C ARG A 440 1.41 6.00 -2.99
N GLY A 441 0.11 6.22 -2.81
CA GLY A 441 -0.91 5.15 -2.88
C GLY A 441 -2.18 5.48 -3.65
N ILE A 442 -2.20 6.58 -4.42
CA ILE A 442 -3.32 6.93 -5.31
C ILE A 442 -3.15 6.31 -6.72
N SER A 443 -2.04 5.63 -7.01
CA SER A 443 -1.84 4.84 -8.24
C SER A 443 -2.59 3.52 -8.23
#